data_AF-A0A9W6VEI8-F1
#
_entry.id   AF-A0A9W6VEI8-F1
#
_cell.length_a   1.000
_cell.length_b   1.000
_cell.length_c   1.000
_cell.angle_alpha   90.00
_cell.angle_beta   90.00
_cell.angle_gamma   90.00
#
_symmetry.space_group_name_H-M   'P 1'
#
loop_
_entity.id
_entity.type
_entity.pdbx_description
1 polymer ?
#
loop_
_entity_poly.entity_id
_entity_poly.type
_entity_poly.pdbx_seq_one_letter_code
_entity_poly.pdbx_strand_id
1 'polypeptide(L)'
;MESAAMRYKEIVGLAAKATTELRAWESHHAQELDGRIAAAEAALEQAMEREKRTGQTVRNWWRMTSDNVARLPWLELGEEPVPAANAPGSWLDRHLNEVKPIYQELVDAVLSLGWRARR
;
A
#
# COMPACT_ATOMS: atom_id res chain seq x y z
N MET A 1 -35.33 53.89 24.93
CA MET A 1 -34.94 54.06 23.51
C MET A 1 -33.51 53.63 23.37
N GLU A 2 -33.29 52.50 22.69
CA GLU A 2 -31.95 52.00 22.39
C GLU A 2 -31.30 52.94 21.37
N SER A 3 -30.14 53.53 21.70
CA SER A 3 -29.51 54.52 20.81
C SER A 3 -28.86 53.83 19.60
N ALA A 4 -28.84 54.50 18.46
CA ALA A 4 -28.20 53.98 17.24
C ALA A 4 -26.73 53.59 17.46
N ALA A 5 -26.03 54.27 18.38
CA ALA A 5 -24.65 53.96 18.75
C ALA A 5 -24.51 52.63 19.51
N MET A 6 -25.50 52.24 20.33
CA MET A 6 -25.47 50.94 21.03
C MET A 6 -25.67 49.78 20.06
N ARG A 7 -26.63 49.89 19.15
CA ARG A 7 -26.86 48.88 18.09
C ARG A 7 -25.63 48.72 17.18
N TYR A 8 -24.98 49.82 16.81
CA TYR A 8 -23.76 49.77 16.03
C TYR A 8 -22.64 49.01 16.77
N LYS A 9 -22.44 49.30 18.07
CA LYS A 9 -21.45 48.61 18.89
C LYS A 9 -21.73 47.11 19.00
N GLU A 10 -22.99 46.71 19.14
CA GLU A 10 -23.40 45.31 19.17
C GLU A 10 -23.11 44.60 17.84
N ILE A 11 -23.46 45.21 16.71
CA ILE A 11 -23.17 44.66 15.38
C ILE A 11 -21.67 44.50 15.17
N VAL A 12 -20.87 45.50 15.54
CA VAL A 12 -19.41 45.43 15.43
C VAL A 12 -18.84 44.34 16.36
N GLY A 13 -19.39 44.20 17.58
CA GLY A 13 -19.00 43.13 18.51
C GLY A 13 -19.30 41.73 17.97
N LEU A 14 -20.46 41.55 17.36
CA LEU A 14 -20.85 40.29 16.71
C LEU A 14 -19.96 39.98 15.50
N ALA A 15 -19.67 40.98 14.66
CA ALA A 15 -18.79 40.82 13.51
C ALA A 15 -17.35 40.47 13.94
N ALA A 16 -16.84 41.11 15.00
CA ALA A 16 -15.52 40.81 15.56
C ALA A 16 -15.46 39.36 16.08
N LYS A 17 -16.47 38.94 16.84
CA LYS A 17 -16.57 37.56 17.35
C LYS A 17 -16.64 36.53 16.22
N ALA A 18 -17.50 36.76 15.23
CA ALA A 18 -17.64 35.86 14.06
C ALA A 18 -16.31 35.75 13.28
N THR A 19 -15.58 36.85 13.14
CA THR A 19 -14.26 36.84 12.49
C THR A 19 -13.24 35.99 13.27
N THR A 20 -13.23 36.09 14.60
CA THR A 20 -12.35 35.28 15.44
C THR A 20 -12.71 33.79 15.37
N GLU A 21 -14.01 33.46 15.44
CA GLU A 21 -14.49 32.08 15.33
C GLU A 21 -14.16 31.46 13.97
N LEU A 22 -14.36 32.22 12.89
CA LEU A 22 -14.02 31.78 11.53
C LEU A 22 -12.52 31.48 11.42
N ARG A 23 -11.65 32.39 11.88
CA ARG A 23 -10.19 32.17 11.83
C ARG A 23 -9.76 30.96 12.64
N ALA A 24 -10.36 30.75 13.81
CA ALA A 24 -10.09 29.59 14.64
C ALA A 24 -10.51 28.29 13.93
N TRP A 25 -11.70 28.30 13.31
CA TRP A 25 -12.20 27.18 12.53
C TRP A 25 -11.33 26.89 11.30
N GLU A 26 -10.95 27.91 10.52
CA GLU A 26 -10.06 27.78 9.36
C GLU A 26 -8.71 27.18 9.77
N SER A 27 -8.14 27.65 10.88
CA SER A 27 -6.86 27.16 11.39
C SER A 27 -6.95 25.69 11.81
N HIS A 28 -8.02 25.32 12.54
CA HIS A 28 -8.25 23.93 12.93
C HIS A 28 -8.48 23.03 11.70
N HIS A 29 -9.27 23.49 10.74
CA HIS A 29 -9.58 22.72 9.55
C HIS A 29 -8.34 22.52 8.66
N ALA A 30 -7.49 23.55 8.53
CA ALA A 30 -6.21 23.42 7.85
C ALA A 30 -5.32 22.36 8.52
N GLN A 31 -5.19 22.39 9.85
CA GLN A 31 -4.43 21.39 10.59
C GLN A 31 -4.98 19.96 10.44
N GLU A 32 -6.31 19.82 10.43
CA GLU A 32 -6.97 18.54 10.19
C GLU A 32 -6.66 18.00 8.79
N LEU A 33 -6.76 18.85 7.76
CA LEU A 33 -6.46 18.48 6.38
C LEU A 33 -4.98 18.12 6.20
N ASP A 34 -4.06 18.90 6.77
CA ASP A 34 -2.62 18.60 6.75
C ASP A 34 -2.33 17.25 7.40
N GLY A 35 -2.97 16.96 8.55
CA GLY A 35 -2.86 15.66 9.21
C GLY A 35 -3.37 14.50 8.35
N ARG A 36 -4.49 14.70 7.64
CA ARG A 36 -5.06 13.70 6.72
C ARG A 36 -4.18 13.48 5.49
N ILE A 37 -3.59 14.54 4.94
CA ILE A 37 -2.65 14.46 3.81
C ILE A 37 -1.42 13.66 4.23
N ALA A 38 -0.78 14.03 5.35
CA ALA A 38 0.40 13.33 5.84
C ALA A 38 0.11 11.84 6.12
N ALA A 39 -1.06 11.51 6.68
CA ALA A 39 -1.47 10.13 6.89
C ALA A 39 -1.68 9.37 5.56
N ALA A 40 -2.27 10.01 4.55
CA ALA A 40 -2.47 9.42 3.24
C ALA A 40 -1.15 9.19 2.49
N GLU A 41 -0.21 10.14 2.57
CA GLU A 41 1.14 10.01 2.01
C GLU A 41 1.91 8.86 2.65
N ALA A 42 1.86 8.76 3.98
CA ALA A 42 2.49 7.65 4.70
C ALA A 42 1.87 6.29 4.31
N ALA A 43 0.55 6.23 4.13
CA ALA A 43 -0.14 5.02 3.70
C ALA A 43 0.24 4.63 2.25
N LEU A 44 0.39 5.60 1.36
CA LEU A 44 0.84 5.39 -0.02
C LEU A 44 2.26 4.82 -0.06
N GLU A 45 3.19 5.44 0.66
CA GLU A 45 4.59 4.98 0.72
C GLU A 45 4.68 3.54 1.23
N GLN A 46 3.94 3.22 2.29
CA GLN A 46 3.88 1.85 2.82
C GLN A 46 3.26 0.86 1.82
N ALA A 47 2.29 1.28 1.01
CA ALA A 47 1.70 0.42 -0.02
C ALA A 47 2.69 0.15 -1.16
N MET A 48 3.41 1.19 -1.61
CA MET A 48 4.43 1.09 -2.65
C MET A 48 5.59 0.18 -2.23
N GLU A 49 6.09 0.31 -1.00
CA GLU A 49 7.17 -0.55 -0.50
C GLU A 49 6.71 -2.01 -0.35
N ARG A 50 5.45 -2.24 0.07
CA ARG A 50 4.86 -3.60 0.11
C ARG A 50 4.77 -4.23 -1.27
N GLU A 51 4.33 -3.47 -2.27
CA GLU A 51 4.27 -3.93 -3.65
C GLU A 51 5.66 -4.28 -4.17
N LYS A 52 6.63 -3.39 -4.00
CA LYS A 52 8.02 -3.59 -4.42
C LYS A 52 8.64 -4.83 -3.78
N ARG A 53 8.50 -4.99 -2.47
CA ARG A 53 9.03 -6.15 -1.73
C ARG A 53 8.44 -7.47 -2.23
N THR A 54 7.14 -7.47 -2.52
CA THR A 54 6.45 -8.67 -2.99
C THR A 54 6.83 -8.99 -4.42
N GLY A 55 6.89 -8.00 -5.31
CA GLY A 55 7.40 -8.17 -6.66
C GLY A 55 8.83 -8.73 -6.68
N GLN A 56 9.70 -8.29 -5.77
CA GLN A 56 11.03 -8.87 -5.63
C GLN A 56 10.99 -10.32 -5.14
N THR A 57 10.11 -10.64 -4.20
CA THR A 57 9.98 -11.99 -3.65
C THR A 57 9.50 -12.97 -4.71
N VAL A 58 8.45 -12.62 -5.45
CA VAL A 58 7.90 -13.44 -6.54
C VAL A 58 8.93 -13.68 -7.63
N ARG A 59 9.64 -12.64 -8.09
CA ARG A 59 10.73 -12.79 -9.08
C ARG A 59 11.86 -13.69 -8.58
N ASN A 60 12.22 -13.59 -7.31
CA ASN A 60 13.23 -14.46 -6.71
C ASN A 60 12.78 -15.92 -6.69
N TRP A 61 11.54 -16.20 -6.30
CA TRP A 61 10.98 -17.56 -6.32
C TRP A 61 10.84 -18.11 -7.74
N TRP A 62 10.45 -17.28 -8.70
CA TRP A 62 10.41 -17.66 -10.10
C TRP A 62 11.80 -18.08 -10.60
N ARG A 63 12.82 -17.24 -10.39
CA ARG A 63 14.20 -17.58 -10.76
C ARG A 63 14.66 -18.90 -10.13
N MET A 64 14.45 -19.08 -8.82
CA MET A 64 14.82 -20.31 -8.13
C MET A 64 14.07 -21.54 -8.64
N THR A 65 12.78 -21.36 -8.98
CA THR A 65 11.96 -22.40 -9.61
C THR A 65 12.53 -22.78 -10.96
N SER A 66 12.76 -21.80 -11.84
CA SER A 66 13.37 -21.98 -13.15
C SER A 66 14.72 -22.70 -13.06
N ASP A 67 15.58 -22.32 -12.13
CA ASP A 67 16.88 -22.97 -11.92
C ASP A 67 16.72 -24.43 -11.45
N ASN A 68 15.76 -24.71 -10.57
CA ASN A 68 15.49 -26.07 -10.08
C ASN A 68 14.99 -26.98 -11.20
N VAL A 69 14.20 -26.43 -12.12
CA VAL A 69 13.56 -27.22 -13.17
C VAL A 69 14.26 -27.15 -14.53
N ALA A 70 15.24 -26.26 -14.72
CA ALA A 70 15.99 -26.13 -15.98
C ALA A 70 16.69 -27.42 -16.44
N ARG A 71 16.91 -28.36 -15.51
CA ARG A 71 17.51 -29.66 -15.79
C ARG A 71 16.49 -30.71 -16.24
N LEU A 72 15.17 -30.41 -16.20
CA LEU A 72 14.06 -31.29 -16.61
C LEU A 72 13.84 -31.11 -18.12
N PRO A 73 14.36 -32.01 -18.99
CA PRO A 73 14.25 -31.84 -20.44
C PRO A 73 12.81 -32.03 -20.96
N TRP A 74 11.93 -32.58 -20.12
CA TRP A 74 10.52 -32.81 -20.43
C TRP A 74 9.60 -31.70 -19.90
N LEU A 75 10.12 -30.76 -19.11
CA LEU A 75 9.33 -29.67 -18.56
C LEU A 75 9.65 -28.37 -19.29
N GLU A 76 8.62 -27.79 -19.91
CA GLU A 76 8.71 -26.47 -20.49
C GLU A 76 8.35 -25.40 -19.44
N LEU A 77 9.23 -24.42 -19.30
CA LEU A 77 8.99 -23.27 -18.44
C LEU A 77 8.03 -22.31 -19.12
N GLY A 78 6.99 -21.88 -18.39
CA GLY A 78 6.13 -20.79 -18.82
C GLY A 78 6.83 -19.44 -18.81
N GLU A 79 6.10 -18.39 -19.15
CA GLU A 79 6.59 -17.01 -19.07
C GLU A 79 6.75 -16.55 -17.62
N GLU A 80 7.66 -15.58 -17.40
CA GLU A 80 7.82 -14.95 -16.09
C GLU A 80 6.50 -14.23 -15.69
N PRO A 81 6.02 -14.42 -14.45
CA PRO A 81 4.76 -13.82 -14.03
C PRO A 81 4.86 -12.28 -14.03
N VAL A 82 3.90 -11.64 -14.71
CA VAL A 82 3.74 -10.19 -14.75
C VAL A 82 2.62 -9.77 -13.78
N PRO A 83 2.77 -8.66 -13.04
CA PRO A 83 1.70 -8.14 -12.19
C PRO A 83 0.43 -7.86 -12.98
N ALA A 84 -0.72 -8.36 -12.48
CA ALA A 84 -2.01 -8.05 -13.06
C ALA A 84 -2.45 -6.63 -12.65
N ALA A 85 -2.68 -5.75 -13.62
CA ALA A 85 -3.02 -4.35 -13.37
C ALA A 85 -4.36 -4.12 -12.65
N ASN A 86 -5.25 -5.12 -12.68
CA ASN A 86 -6.56 -5.08 -12.04
C ASN A 86 -6.61 -5.81 -10.68
N ALA A 87 -5.50 -6.36 -10.21
CA ALA A 87 -5.46 -7.06 -8.94
C ALA A 87 -5.56 -6.07 -7.76
N PRO A 88 -6.46 -6.27 -6.80
CA PRO A 88 -6.55 -5.40 -5.64
C PRO A 88 -5.30 -5.55 -4.77
N GLY A 89 -4.57 -4.45 -4.55
CA GLY A 89 -3.35 -4.45 -3.73
C GLY A 89 -3.55 -4.96 -2.30
N SER A 90 -4.76 -4.89 -1.77
CA SER A 90 -5.12 -5.48 -0.46
C SER A 90 -4.99 -7.00 -0.40
N TRP A 91 -4.95 -7.70 -1.54
CA TRP A 91 -4.85 -9.17 -1.60
C TRP A 91 -3.42 -9.65 -1.77
N LEU A 92 -2.45 -8.74 -1.83
CA LEU A 92 -1.07 -9.04 -2.16
C LEU A 92 -0.42 -9.98 -1.13
N ASP A 93 -0.65 -9.76 0.17
CA ASP A 93 -0.21 -10.68 1.23
C ASP A 93 -0.91 -12.05 1.15
N ARG A 94 -2.20 -12.05 0.80
CA ARG A 94 -2.98 -13.28 0.64
C ARG A 94 -2.42 -14.14 -0.50
N HIS A 95 -2.20 -13.54 -1.67
CA HIS A 95 -1.61 -14.22 -2.81
C HIS A 95 -0.21 -14.73 -2.51
N LEU A 96 0.61 -13.96 -1.79
CA LEU A 96 1.94 -14.41 -1.40
C LEU A 96 1.87 -15.64 -0.47
N ASN A 97 0.91 -15.66 0.46
CA ASN A 97 0.68 -16.80 1.35
C ASN A 97 0.15 -18.04 0.63
N GLU A 98 -0.58 -17.87 -0.48
CA GLU A 98 -1.06 -18.96 -1.34
C GLU A 98 0.08 -19.55 -2.18
N VAL A 99 0.99 -18.72 -2.71
CA VAL A 99 2.10 -19.17 -3.58
C VAL A 99 3.21 -19.88 -2.80
N LYS A 100 3.51 -19.43 -1.58
CA LYS A 100 4.59 -19.99 -0.76
C LYS A 100 4.53 -21.51 -0.56
N PRO A 101 3.40 -22.12 -0.14
CA PRO A 101 3.32 -23.58 0.03
C PRO A 101 3.50 -24.32 -1.29
N ILE A 102 2.95 -23.81 -2.39
CA ILE A 102 3.09 -24.40 -3.74
C ILE A 102 4.56 -24.44 -4.17
N TYR A 103 5.29 -23.35 -3.93
CA TYR A 103 6.73 -23.32 -4.20
C TYR A 103 7.49 -24.34 -3.34
N GLN A 104 7.13 -24.50 -2.06
CA GLN A 104 7.76 -25.49 -1.19
C GLN A 104 7.49 -26.93 -1.68
N GLU A 105 6.27 -27.23 -2.06
CA GLU A 105 5.90 -28.54 -2.63
C GLU A 105 6.70 -28.86 -3.90
N LEU A 106 6.90 -27.86 -4.78
CA LEU A 106 7.77 -28.02 -5.95
C LEU A 106 9.21 -28.35 -5.56
N VAL A 107 9.78 -27.60 -4.61
CA VAL A 107 11.15 -27.83 -4.15
C VAL A 107 11.30 -29.24 -3.57
N ASP A 108 10.32 -29.69 -2.78
CA ASP A 108 10.32 -31.02 -2.17
C ASP A 108 10.19 -32.13 -3.22
N ALA A 109 9.35 -31.94 -4.25
CA ALA A 109 9.23 -32.88 -5.37
C ALA A 109 10.52 -32.97 -6.20
N VAL A 110 11.17 -31.83 -6.48
CA VAL A 110 12.47 -31.81 -7.18
C VAL A 110 13.55 -32.51 -6.35
N LEU A 111 13.53 -32.32 -5.03
CA LEU A 111 14.44 -33.01 -4.10
C LEU A 111 14.17 -34.52 -4.07
N SER A 112 12.91 -34.95 -4.01
CA SER A 112 12.53 -36.37 -3.94
C SER A 112 12.88 -37.14 -5.21
N LEU A 113 12.87 -36.47 -6.36
CA LEU A 113 13.36 -37.03 -7.62
C LEU A 113 14.88 -37.32 -7.59
N GLY A 114 15.60 -36.84 -6.57
CA GLY A 114 17.04 -37.05 -6.42
C GLY A 114 17.89 -36.16 -7.34
N TRP A 115 17.27 -35.19 -8.02
CA TRP A 115 17.93 -34.39 -9.06
C TRP A 115 18.82 -33.29 -8.50
N ARG A 116 18.62 -32.95 -7.23
CA ARG A 116 19.52 -32.09 -6.44
C ARG A 116 20.69 -32.87 -5.81
N ALA A 117 20.81 -34.18 -6.03
CA ALA A 117 21.95 -34.95 -5.55
C ALA A 117 23.21 -34.64 -6.37
N ARG A 118 23.96 -33.64 -5.88
CA ARG A 118 25.38 -33.30 -6.14
C ARG A 118 26.18 -34.34 -6.95
N ARG A 119 26.74 -33.89 -8.08
CA ARG A 119 28.18 -33.99 -8.35
C ARG A 119 28.75 -32.58 -8.28
#